data_AF-A0A2G3K865-F1
#
_entry.id   AF-A0A2G3K865-F1
#
_cell.length_a   1.000
_cell.length_b   1.000
_cell.length_c   1.000
_cell.angle_alpha   90.00
_cell.angle_beta   90.00
_cell.angle_gamma   90.00
#
_symmetry.space_group_name_H-M   'P 1'
#
loop_
_entity.id
_entity.type
_entity.pdbx_description
1 polymer ?
#
loop_
_entity_poly.entity_id
_entity_poly.type
_entity_poly.pdbx_seq_one_letter_code
_entity_poly.pdbx_strand_id
1 'polypeptide(L)'
;MHLIKKHGQSAITAALFCIGLLPAQAAETGITIEAVDAYSCGALSNDIPNVDNFRTRMLSIGGYTAGLRYVNGLVYPTDFTDPQVLSGGADTFNFDRTGDAIAYFSGHGTCDDQTNTACTTNAGCPTVAGLQKQCLRFTDSPLTGRCVYSRPRNIVVDKTGSSCQLVNYSTGGVRWGEDPTAGTWAGAGTNGGINLAIIDNSCGITPGMYIPQLLKTFAGVSSIALIMPTRVGSDTADVANRGRAFADRYVANVNSAVGPSWTSAINSVTGGSSCAFGGGSHGVVGCGAHIYVSLEVNQARAEWANRTESWVQLRNEANDGIGSGWMSWLYTCNYDCNNHPFFLP
;
A
#
# COMPACT_ATOMS: atom_id res chain seq x y z
N MET A 1 -14.99 -6.66 -43.01
CA MET A 1 -15.62 -5.81 -44.04
C MET A 1 -15.25 -4.37 -43.73
N HIS A 2 -14.77 -3.66 -44.74
CA HIS A 2 -14.02 -2.40 -44.68
C HIS A 2 -14.83 -1.20 -44.15
N LEU A 3 -14.18 -0.31 -43.41
CA LEU A 3 -14.30 1.13 -43.71
C LEU A 3 -13.02 1.89 -43.31
N ILE A 4 -12.34 2.36 -44.35
CA ILE A 4 -11.21 3.29 -44.34
C ILE A 4 -11.78 4.71 -44.47
N LYS A 5 -11.23 5.69 -43.74
CA LYS A 5 -11.24 7.09 -44.17
C LYS A 5 -9.92 7.79 -43.78
N LYS A 6 -9.10 8.02 -44.82
CA LYS A 6 -8.04 9.06 -44.95
C LYS A 6 -8.71 10.44 -45.15
N HIS A 7 -8.13 11.62 -45.01
CA HIS A 7 -6.84 12.18 -44.58
C HIS A 7 -7.12 13.65 -44.20
N GLY A 8 -6.33 14.24 -43.31
CA GLY A 8 -6.17 15.69 -43.20
C GLY A 8 -4.70 15.99 -42.91
N GLN A 9 -3.98 16.52 -43.91
CA GLN A 9 -2.60 16.97 -43.78
C GLN A 9 -2.57 18.27 -42.95
N SER A 10 -1.63 18.38 -42.02
CA SER A 10 -1.18 19.67 -41.50
C SER A 10 0.29 19.60 -41.10
N ALA A 11 0.99 20.65 -41.54
CA ALA A 11 2.41 20.95 -41.51
C ALA A 11 3.27 20.29 -40.42
N ILE A 12 4.37 19.67 -40.86
CA ILE A 12 5.53 19.32 -40.03
C ILE A 12 6.36 20.59 -39.84
N THR A 13 6.18 21.25 -38.70
CA THR A 13 7.15 22.27 -38.23
C THR A 13 8.28 21.52 -37.55
N ALA A 14 9.44 21.44 -38.20
CA ALA A 14 10.66 20.92 -37.59
C ALA A 14 11.13 21.89 -36.49
N ALA A 15 10.71 21.63 -35.25
CA ALA A 15 11.30 22.25 -34.08
C ALA A 15 12.69 21.64 -33.87
N LEU A 16 13.72 22.45 -34.07
CA LEU A 16 15.08 22.16 -33.68
C LEU A 16 15.09 22.01 -32.14
N PHE A 17 15.02 20.78 -31.64
CA PHE A 17 15.19 20.49 -30.23
C PHE A 17 16.64 20.86 -29.86
N CYS A 18 16.81 21.96 -29.13
CA CYS A 18 17.99 22.12 -28.30
C CYS A 18 18.02 20.91 -27.37
N ILE A 19 18.97 20.00 -27.60
CA ILE A 19 19.37 18.99 -26.62
C ILE A 19 20.08 19.78 -25.52
N GLY A 20 19.30 20.47 -24.69
CA GLY A 20 19.74 20.87 -23.37
C GLY A 20 20.12 19.58 -22.67
N LEU A 21 21.34 19.55 -22.12
CA LEU A 21 21.74 18.58 -21.13
C LEU A 21 20.72 18.68 -19.99
N LEU A 22 19.67 17.86 -20.05
CA LEU A 22 18.79 17.66 -18.91
C LEU A 22 19.71 17.18 -17.78
N PRO A 23 19.64 17.77 -16.58
CA PRO A 23 20.36 17.23 -15.44
C PRO A 23 20.01 15.75 -15.34
N ALA A 24 21.02 14.90 -15.14
CA ALA A 24 20.77 13.50 -14.83
C ALA A 24 19.94 13.50 -13.53
N GLN A 25 18.64 13.30 -13.65
CA GLN A 25 17.74 13.15 -12.50
C GLN A 25 18.29 12.01 -11.65
N ALA A 26 18.46 12.27 -10.36
CA ALA A 26 19.01 11.27 -9.47
C ALA A 26 17.97 10.15 -9.35
N ALA A 27 18.35 8.92 -9.72
CA ALA A 27 17.42 7.81 -9.59
C ALA A 27 17.19 7.49 -8.11
N GLU A 28 15.93 7.38 -7.72
CA GLU A 28 15.53 6.85 -6.43
C GLU A 28 15.75 5.35 -6.44
N THR A 29 16.59 4.85 -5.56
CA THR A 29 16.98 3.42 -5.61
C THR A 29 16.99 2.76 -4.27
N GLY A 30 16.99 3.51 -3.18
CA GLY A 30 17.03 2.92 -1.86
C GLY A 30 15.75 2.17 -1.51
N ILE A 31 15.91 1.13 -0.70
CA ILE A 31 14.81 0.36 -0.12
C ILE A 31 14.97 0.40 1.39
N THR A 32 14.09 1.15 2.05
CA THR A 32 13.97 1.19 3.50
C THR A 32 12.98 0.15 3.99
N ILE A 33 13.33 -0.53 5.08
CA ILE A 33 12.50 -1.55 5.70
C ILE A 33 12.37 -1.33 7.20
N GLU A 34 11.16 -1.55 7.70
CA GLU A 34 10.83 -1.48 9.12
C GLU A 34 9.96 -2.67 9.51
N ALA A 35 10.28 -3.33 10.62
CA ALA A 35 9.46 -4.45 11.10
C ALA A 35 9.50 -4.64 12.61
N VAL A 36 8.42 -5.14 13.19
CA VAL A 36 8.34 -5.39 14.64
C VAL A 36 7.77 -6.79 14.89
N ASP A 37 8.61 -7.69 15.41
CA ASP A 37 8.17 -9.01 15.90
C ASP A 37 7.88 -8.94 17.42
N ALA A 38 8.69 -8.17 18.15
CA ALA A 38 8.65 -8.13 19.61
C ALA A 38 7.86 -6.92 20.13
N TYR A 39 6.59 -7.11 20.46
CA TYR A 39 5.81 -6.12 21.21
C TYR A 39 5.65 -6.50 22.69
N SER A 40 5.67 -5.49 23.55
CA SER A 40 5.29 -5.57 24.98
C SER A 40 3.83 -5.95 25.17
N CYS A 41 2.97 -5.70 24.18
CA CYS A 41 1.56 -6.09 24.20
C CYS A 41 1.28 -7.45 23.52
N GLY A 42 2.32 -8.16 23.06
CA GLY A 42 2.18 -9.46 22.39
C GLY A 42 3.31 -9.72 21.40
N ALA A 43 3.67 -10.98 21.16
CA ALA A 43 4.65 -11.29 20.11
C ALA A 43 3.91 -11.53 18.78
N LEU A 44 4.47 -10.97 17.71
CA LEU A 44 4.26 -11.46 16.35
C LEU A 44 5.46 -12.30 15.93
N SER A 45 5.23 -13.13 14.91
CA SER A 45 6.31 -13.86 14.27
C SER A 45 6.42 -13.47 12.81
N ASN A 46 7.63 -13.49 12.30
CA ASN A 46 7.94 -13.45 10.88
C ASN A 46 7.86 -12.09 10.16
N ASP A 47 7.57 -10.97 10.82
CA ASP A 47 7.59 -9.64 10.19
C ASP A 47 9.01 -9.24 9.78
N ILE A 48 10.00 -9.48 10.64
CA ILE A 48 11.40 -9.20 10.33
C ILE A 48 11.88 -10.02 9.12
N PRO A 49 11.75 -11.37 9.11
CA PRO A 49 12.03 -12.18 7.92
C PRO A 49 11.29 -11.70 6.66
N ASN A 50 10.05 -11.23 6.79
CA ASN A 50 9.23 -10.81 5.66
C ASN A 50 9.85 -9.62 4.90
N VAL A 51 10.19 -8.54 5.62
CA VAL A 51 10.81 -7.36 5.02
C VAL A 51 12.26 -7.61 4.61
N ASP A 52 13.00 -8.43 5.35
CA ASP A 52 14.38 -8.79 5.01
C ASP A 52 14.42 -9.61 3.72
N ASN A 53 13.53 -10.59 3.58
CA ASN A 53 13.47 -11.41 2.38
C ASN A 53 13.03 -10.61 1.15
N PHE A 54 12.16 -9.60 1.29
CA PHE A 54 11.89 -8.63 0.22
C PHE A 54 13.16 -7.91 -0.19
N ARG A 55 13.82 -7.23 0.76
CA ARG A 55 14.97 -6.38 0.49
C ARG A 55 16.14 -7.17 -0.06
N THR A 56 16.53 -8.28 0.57
CA THR A 56 17.61 -9.16 0.09
C THR A 56 17.32 -9.65 -1.33
N ARG A 57 16.06 -9.95 -1.65
CA ARG A 57 15.70 -10.40 -2.99
C ARG A 57 15.76 -9.29 -4.02
N MET A 58 15.24 -8.10 -3.71
CA MET A 58 15.35 -6.92 -4.57
C MET A 58 16.81 -6.57 -4.87
N LEU A 59 17.69 -6.66 -3.86
CA LEU A 59 19.13 -6.37 -4.00
C LEU A 59 19.94 -7.49 -4.65
N SER A 60 19.32 -8.63 -4.99
CA SER A 60 20.03 -9.75 -5.63
C SER A 60 20.35 -9.50 -7.12
N ILE A 61 19.75 -8.48 -7.72
CA ILE A 61 20.06 -7.97 -9.06
C ILE A 61 20.27 -6.46 -9.01
N GLY A 62 20.91 -5.90 -10.04
CA GLY A 62 21.17 -4.46 -10.09
C GLY A 62 19.90 -3.63 -10.31
N GLY A 63 19.82 -2.49 -9.64
CA GLY A 63 18.80 -1.47 -9.90
C GLY A 63 18.31 -0.74 -8.66
N TYR A 64 18.30 -1.43 -7.52
CA TYR A 64 18.00 -0.87 -6.21
C TYR A 64 19.23 -0.93 -5.30
N THR A 65 19.24 -0.10 -4.27
CA THR A 65 20.29 -0.01 -3.25
C THR A 65 19.69 -0.21 -1.85
N ALA A 66 20.55 -0.53 -0.90
CA ALA A 66 20.12 -0.78 0.48
C ALA A 66 19.80 0.56 1.17
N GLY A 67 18.56 0.74 1.63
CA GLY A 67 18.13 1.87 2.46
C GLY A 67 18.36 1.66 3.96
N LEU A 68 17.49 2.23 4.81
CA LEU A 68 17.51 1.94 6.26
C LEU A 68 16.92 0.57 6.57
N ARG A 69 17.25 0.07 7.75
CA ARG A 69 16.68 -1.15 8.31
C ARG A 69 16.50 -0.96 9.81
N TYR A 70 15.26 -0.73 10.22
CA TYR A 70 14.89 -0.69 11.63
C TYR A 70 14.03 -1.87 12.00
N VAL A 71 14.29 -2.46 13.17
CA VAL A 71 13.51 -3.60 13.66
C VAL A 71 13.25 -3.51 15.15
N ASN A 72 12.10 -4.04 15.60
CA ASN A 72 11.68 -4.08 17.00
C ASN A 72 11.75 -2.69 17.66
N GLY A 73 12.45 -2.56 18.80
CA GLY A 73 12.61 -1.30 19.53
C GLY A 73 13.37 -0.19 18.79
N LEU A 74 13.75 -0.42 17.54
CA LEU A 74 14.26 0.61 16.64
C LEU A 74 13.21 1.21 15.72
N VAL A 75 11.95 0.74 15.78
CA VAL A 75 10.82 1.27 15.00
C VAL A 75 10.01 2.20 15.91
N TYR A 76 9.99 3.48 15.57
CA TYR A 76 9.42 4.57 16.36
C TYR A 76 8.14 5.08 15.71
N PRO A 77 7.20 5.64 16.50
CA PRO A 77 6.06 6.34 15.91
C PRO A 77 6.47 7.46 14.95
N THR A 78 7.56 8.14 15.29
CA THR A 78 8.12 9.26 14.53
C THR A 78 8.67 8.85 13.18
N ASP A 79 8.96 7.57 12.96
CA ASP A 79 9.50 7.07 11.70
C ASP A 79 8.49 7.16 10.56
N PHE A 80 7.20 7.28 10.89
CA PHE A 80 6.10 7.30 9.92
C PHE A 80 5.38 8.65 9.85
N THR A 81 5.52 9.49 10.87
CA THR A 81 4.77 10.75 10.96
C THR A 81 5.55 11.89 10.35
N ASP A 82 4.83 12.69 9.58
CA ASP A 82 5.37 13.82 8.82
C ASP A 82 5.69 15.00 9.76
N PRO A 83 6.95 15.47 9.81
CA PRO A 83 7.37 16.60 10.66
C PRO A 83 6.67 17.93 10.34
N GLN A 84 6.17 18.11 9.13
CA GLN A 84 5.48 19.32 8.69
C GLN A 84 4.04 19.39 9.21
N VAL A 85 3.43 18.23 9.48
CA VAL A 85 2.05 18.17 9.97
C VAL A 85 1.99 17.83 11.45
N LEU A 86 2.94 17.04 11.95
CA LEU A 86 3.04 16.65 13.35
C LEU A 86 4.42 16.99 13.92
N SER A 87 4.46 17.93 14.86
CA SER A 87 5.70 18.32 15.52
C SER A 87 6.38 17.11 16.18
N GLY A 88 7.67 16.92 15.87
CA GLY A 88 8.45 15.78 16.34
C GLY A 88 8.41 14.56 15.42
N GLY A 89 7.69 14.61 14.30
CA GLY A 89 7.81 13.65 13.21
C GLY A 89 9.22 13.61 12.61
N ALA A 90 9.55 12.51 11.95
CA ALA A 90 10.89 12.25 11.40
C ALA A 90 10.89 11.22 10.27
N ASP A 91 9.76 11.04 9.58
CA ASP A 91 9.67 10.08 8.46
C ASP A 91 10.64 10.38 7.33
N THR A 92 10.90 11.66 7.05
CA THR A 92 11.92 12.16 6.11
C THR A 92 13.32 11.57 6.25
N PHE A 93 13.67 11.14 7.46
CA PHE A 93 14.97 10.55 7.78
C PHE A 93 14.88 9.03 7.97
N ASN A 94 13.67 8.47 7.95
CA ASN A 94 13.35 7.11 8.30
C ASN A 94 12.51 6.45 7.20
N PHE A 95 11.19 6.32 7.35
CA PHE A 95 10.34 5.56 6.43
C PHE A 95 10.19 6.22 5.06
N ASP A 96 10.01 7.54 5.00
CA ASP A 96 9.89 8.31 3.76
C ASP A 96 11.17 9.08 3.47
N ARG A 97 12.27 8.37 3.25
CA ARG A 97 13.58 9.00 3.11
C ARG A 97 13.90 9.37 1.67
N THR A 98 14.40 10.58 1.44
CA THR A 98 14.84 11.04 0.12
C THR A 98 15.89 10.11 -0.49
N GLY A 99 15.71 9.76 -1.77
CA GLY A 99 16.57 8.85 -2.53
C GLY A 99 16.19 7.37 -2.42
N ASP A 100 15.24 7.03 -1.55
CA ASP A 100 14.61 5.71 -1.51
C ASP A 100 13.42 5.69 -2.47
N ALA A 101 13.26 4.61 -3.24
CA ALA A 101 12.08 4.42 -4.08
C ALA A 101 10.97 3.64 -3.35
N ILE A 102 11.34 2.84 -2.34
CA ILE A 102 10.45 1.91 -1.67
C ILE A 102 10.66 1.96 -0.16
N ALA A 103 9.55 2.06 0.59
CA ALA A 103 9.52 1.75 2.01
C ALA A 103 8.58 0.57 2.29
N TYR A 104 9.02 -0.36 3.13
CA TYR A 104 8.23 -1.54 3.50
C TYR A 104 8.16 -1.66 5.02
N PHE A 105 6.96 -1.51 5.57
CA PHE A 105 6.62 -1.85 6.95
C PHE A 105 5.93 -3.24 7.06
N SER A 106 6.34 -4.07 8.02
CA SER A 106 5.61 -5.28 8.43
C SER A 106 5.39 -5.32 9.96
N GLY A 107 4.17 -5.61 10.40
CA GLY A 107 3.86 -5.69 11.85
C GLY A 107 2.37 -5.69 12.17
N HIS A 108 1.99 -5.12 13.31
CA HIS A 108 0.60 -5.01 13.76
C HIS A 108 -0.13 -3.75 13.25
N GLY A 109 -1.44 -3.86 13.11
CA GLY A 109 -2.42 -2.78 13.01
C GLY A 109 -3.64 -3.02 13.90
N THR A 110 -4.68 -2.19 13.75
CA THR A 110 -5.87 -2.21 14.62
C THR A 110 -7.13 -2.74 13.91
N CYS A 111 -7.80 -3.71 14.50
CA CYS A 111 -9.07 -4.31 14.02
C CYS A 111 -10.32 -3.62 14.62
N ASP A 112 -10.26 -2.35 15.00
CA ASP A 112 -11.30 -1.68 15.79
C ASP A 112 -12.53 -1.20 14.98
N ASP A 113 -12.51 -1.36 13.66
CA ASP A 113 -13.59 -1.01 12.75
C ASP A 113 -14.67 -2.07 12.60
N GLN A 114 -14.37 -3.31 13.00
CA GLN A 114 -15.22 -4.45 12.75
C GLN A 114 -16.07 -4.74 13.98
N THR A 115 -17.37 -4.94 13.79
CA THR A 115 -18.31 -5.19 14.88
C THR A 115 -18.88 -6.60 14.84
N ASN A 116 -19.44 -7.04 15.97
CA ASN A 116 -20.24 -8.27 16.03
C ASN A 116 -21.68 -8.07 15.49
N THR A 117 -22.04 -6.87 15.05
CA THR A 117 -23.38 -6.57 14.53
C THR A 117 -23.56 -7.22 13.17
N ALA A 118 -24.44 -8.20 13.09
CA ALA A 118 -24.81 -8.84 11.84
C ALA A 118 -25.63 -7.87 10.95
N CYS A 119 -25.49 -8.01 9.65
CA CYS A 119 -26.23 -7.24 8.66
C CYS A 119 -26.49 -8.05 7.39
N THR A 120 -27.48 -7.64 6.61
CA THR A 120 -27.77 -8.21 5.28
C THR A 120 -27.55 -7.18 4.16
N THR A 121 -27.57 -5.89 4.51
CA THR A 121 -27.33 -4.73 3.65
C THR A 121 -26.62 -3.64 4.44
N ASN A 122 -26.03 -2.66 3.76
CA ASN A 122 -25.42 -1.48 4.41
C ASN A 122 -26.41 -0.71 5.32
N ALA A 123 -27.70 -0.72 4.98
CA ALA A 123 -28.74 -0.04 5.77
C ALA A 123 -28.97 -0.71 7.13
N GLY A 124 -28.73 -2.03 7.22
CA GLY A 124 -28.83 -2.79 8.47
C GLY A 124 -27.77 -2.43 9.51
N CYS A 125 -26.71 -1.71 9.11
CA CYS A 125 -25.68 -1.27 10.04
C CYS A 125 -26.09 0.00 10.80
N PRO A 126 -25.93 0.05 12.14
CA PRO A 126 -26.16 1.26 12.91
C PRO A 126 -25.36 2.44 12.36
N THR A 127 -25.97 3.61 12.27
CA THR A 127 -25.27 4.84 11.89
C THR A 127 -24.38 5.29 13.04
N VAL A 128 -23.11 5.53 12.74
CA VAL A 128 -22.14 6.15 13.65
C VAL A 128 -21.74 7.49 13.05
N ALA A 129 -21.85 8.58 13.83
CA ALA A 129 -21.60 9.92 13.34
C ALA A 129 -20.18 10.04 12.75
N GLY A 130 -20.09 10.61 11.55
CA GLY A 130 -18.82 10.85 10.86
C GLY A 130 -18.14 9.62 10.25
N LEU A 131 -18.73 8.41 10.35
CA LEU A 131 -18.17 7.19 9.78
C LEU A 131 -19.01 6.66 8.63
N GLN A 132 -18.34 6.23 7.56
CA GLN A 132 -18.96 5.39 6.54
C GLN A 132 -19.15 3.98 7.11
N LYS A 133 -20.21 3.30 6.68
CA LYS A 133 -20.57 1.96 7.14
C LYS A 133 -20.76 1.03 5.96
N GLN A 134 -20.34 -0.22 6.10
CA GLN A 134 -20.50 -1.25 5.09
C GLN A 134 -20.92 -2.56 5.76
N CYS A 135 -21.76 -3.32 5.07
CA CYS A 135 -22.06 -4.70 5.41
C CYS A 135 -21.09 -5.62 4.69
N LEU A 136 -20.09 -6.08 5.42
CA LEU A 136 -19.02 -6.90 4.89
C LEU A 136 -19.36 -8.38 5.03
N ARG A 137 -19.27 -9.13 3.95
CA ARG A 137 -19.56 -10.57 3.96
C ARG A 137 -18.51 -11.31 4.81
N PHE A 138 -18.96 -12.11 5.77
CA PHE A 138 -18.11 -12.79 6.75
C PHE A 138 -18.27 -14.31 6.78
N THR A 139 -19.42 -14.82 6.34
CA THR A 139 -19.76 -16.26 6.29
C THR A 139 -20.21 -16.63 4.88
N ASP A 140 -20.12 -17.92 4.54
CA ASP A 140 -20.70 -18.53 3.33
C ASP A 140 -22.20 -18.29 3.15
N SER A 141 -22.93 -17.96 4.22
CA SER A 141 -24.30 -17.45 4.13
C SER A 141 -24.37 -16.23 3.19
N PRO A 142 -25.07 -16.33 2.04
CA PRO A 142 -25.11 -15.27 1.04
C PRO A 142 -25.87 -14.02 1.52
N LEU A 143 -26.54 -14.11 2.67
CA LEU A 143 -27.37 -13.05 3.23
C LEU A 143 -26.82 -12.52 4.56
N THR A 144 -25.62 -12.92 4.99
CA THR A 144 -25.11 -12.55 6.32
C THR A 144 -23.72 -11.95 6.24
N GLY A 145 -23.63 -10.70 6.66
CA GLY A 145 -22.40 -9.95 6.82
C GLY A 145 -22.28 -9.38 8.24
N ARG A 146 -21.24 -8.59 8.44
CA ARG A 146 -21.00 -7.83 9.66
C ARG A 146 -20.74 -6.37 9.34
N CYS A 147 -21.17 -5.52 10.25
CA CYS A 147 -20.97 -4.09 10.11
C CYS A 147 -19.52 -3.70 10.35
N VAL A 148 -18.96 -3.02 9.37
CA VAL A 148 -17.63 -2.40 9.43
C VAL A 148 -17.73 -0.92 9.17
N TYR A 149 -16.79 -0.15 9.70
CA TYR A 149 -16.83 1.31 9.67
C TYR A 149 -15.52 1.91 9.14
N SER A 150 -15.56 3.10 8.55
CA SER A 150 -14.36 3.82 8.09
C SER A 150 -13.55 4.42 9.25
N ARG A 151 -13.20 3.59 10.23
CA ARG A 151 -12.33 4.03 11.33
C ARG A 151 -10.91 4.26 10.81
N PRO A 152 -10.17 5.18 11.45
CA PRO A 152 -8.77 5.37 11.15
C PRO A 152 -7.97 4.08 11.34
N ARG A 153 -7.04 3.83 10.43
CA ARG A 153 -6.10 2.72 10.52
C ARG A 153 -4.85 3.14 11.25
N ASN A 154 -4.29 2.19 11.98
CA ASN A 154 -3.07 2.41 12.73
C ASN A 154 -2.02 1.37 12.37
N ILE A 155 -0.77 1.80 12.37
CA ILE A 155 0.40 0.93 12.56
C ILE A 155 0.64 0.86 14.07
N VAL A 156 0.91 -0.33 14.59
CA VAL A 156 1.37 -0.52 15.97
C VAL A 156 2.87 -0.68 15.95
N VAL A 157 3.55 0.07 16.82
CA VAL A 157 5.00 0.01 17.03
C VAL A 157 5.30 -0.16 18.52
N ASP A 158 6.50 -0.64 18.85
CA ASP A 158 6.96 -0.69 20.24
C ASP A 158 8.44 -0.34 20.34
N LYS A 159 8.69 0.96 20.43
CA LYS A 159 10.02 1.55 20.57
C LYS A 159 10.79 1.01 21.77
N THR A 160 10.14 0.93 22.94
CA THR A 160 10.86 0.73 24.21
C THR A 160 10.80 -0.72 24.68
N GLY A 161 10.06 -1.58 23.97
CA GLY A 161 9.70 -2.90 24.47
C GLY A 161 8.88 -2.81 25.77
N SER A 162 8.29 -1.65 26.05
CA SER A 162 7.60 -1.36 27.32
C SER A 162 6.19 -0.83 27.13
N SER A 163 5.84 -0.36 25.92
CA SER A 163 4.47 0.04 25.61
C SER A 163 4.23 0.09 24.11
N CYS A 164 3.19 -0.58 23.65
CA CYS A 164 2.70 -0.44 22.28
C CYS A 164 2.14 0.97 22.03
N GLN A 165 2.55 1.55 20.92
CA GLN A 165 2.17 2.89 20.47
C GLN A 165 1.47 2.79 19.13
N LEU A 166 0.51 3.69 18.89
CA LEU A 166 -0.28 3.72 17.67
C LEU A 166 0.15 4.88 16.79
N VAL A 167 0.38 4.60 15.52
CA VAL A 167 0.58 5.60 14.45
C VAL A 167 -0.65 5.58 13.58
N ASN A 168 -1.44 6.65 13.64
CA ASN A 168 -2.63 6.78 12.82
C ASN A 168 -2.26 7.34 11.44
N TYR A 169 -2.30 6.49 10.42
CA TYR A 169 -2.00 6.91 9.06
C TYR A 169 -3.22 7.48 8.32
N SER A 170 -4.45 7.22 8.78
CA SER A 170 -5.66 7.72 8.10
C SER A 170 -6.03 9.18 8.42
N THR A 171 -5.55 9.76 9.52
CA THR A 171 -6.01 11.11 9.94
C THR A 171 -5.19 12.27 9.40
N GLY A 172 -4.08 11.99 8.71
CA GLY A 172 -3.24 12.98 8.03
C GLY A 172 -2.04 13.47 8.81
N GLY A 173 -1.66 12.82 9.92
CA GLY A 173 -0.35 13.02 10.58
C GLY A 173 0.79 12.21 9.94
N VAL A 174 0.46 11.45 8.90
CA VAL A 174 1.36 10.63 8.08
C VAL A 174 1.15 11.08 6.63
N ARG A 175 2.24 11.33 5.92
CA ARG A 175 2.26 11.77 4.52
C ARG A 175 3.52 11.18 3.88
N TRP A 176 3.35 10.38 2.84
CA TRP A 176 4.47 9.69 2.20
C TRP A 176 4.68 10.13 0.75
N GLY A 177 5.95 10.10 0.36
CA GLY A 177 6.51 10.41 -0.95
C GLY A 177 6.80 11.90 -1.16
N GLU A 178 7.14 12.62 -0.09
CA GLU A 178 7.32 14.07 -0.16
C GLU A 178 8.66 14.50 -0.83
N ASP A 179 8.86 14.40 -2.15
CA ASP A 179 10.17 14.74 -2.80
C ASP A 179 10.59 16.23 -2.69
N PRO A 180 11.72 16.64 -2.08
CA PRO A 180 12.17 18.04 -1.97
C PRO A 180 12.34 18.86 -3.28
N THR A 181 12.22 18.25 -4.47
CA THR A 181 12.42 18.94 -5.77
C THR A 181 11.19 19.05 -6.66
N ALA A 182 10.09 18.35 -6.37
CA ALA A 182 8.86 18.39 -7.17
C ALA A 182 7.56 18.30 -6.35
N GLY A 183 6.63 19.23 -6.60
CA GLY A 183 5.21 19.09 -6.20
C GLY A 183 4.55 20.36 -5.66
N THR A 184 3.22 20.46 -5.82
CA THR A 184 2.37 21.56 -5.30
C THR A 184 1.27 21.07 -4.35
N TRP A 185 1.26 19.77 -4.06
CA TRP A 185 0.15 19.11 -3.37
C TRP A 185 0.62 18.40 -2.10
N ALA A 186 0.01 18.78 -0.97
CA ALA A 186 0.12 18.11 0.32
C ALA A 186 1.54 17.93 0.92
N GLY A 187 2.58 18.59 0.40
CA GLY A 187 3.95 18.39 0.85
C GLY A 187 4.78 17.49 -0.07
N ALA A 188 4.16 16.89 -1.10
CA ALA A 188 4.88 16.43 -2.30
C ALA A 188 5.74 17.59 -2.75
N GLY A 189 7.06 17.48 -2.64
CA GLY A 189 7.88 18.67 -2.82
C GLY A 189 8.86 18.98 -1.71
N THR A 190 8.77 18.40 -0.51
CA THR A 190 9.29 19.14 0.64
C THR A 190 10.11 18.37 1.66
N ASN A 191 10.03 17.04 1.76
CA ASN A 191 10.57 16.30 2.91
C ASN A 191 10.41 14.75 2.81
N GLY A 192 11.13 14.07 1.93
CA GLY A 192 10.97 12.62 1.71
C GLY A 192 11.11 12.24 0.23
N GLY A 193 10.50 11.15 -0.24
CA GLY A 193 10.51 10.84 -1.68
C GLY A 193 10.37 9.37 -2.06
N ILE A 194 9.68 8.54 -1.27
CA ILE A 194 9.38 7.18 -1.75
C ILE A 194 8.25 7.19 -2.79
N ASN A 195 8.40 6.35 -3.81
CA ASN A 195 7.36 6.13 -4.82
C ASN A 195 6.41 4.98 -4.49
N LEU A 196 6.85 4.04 -3.64
CA LEU A 196 6.03 2.95 -3.15
C LEU A 196 6.14 2.81 -1.64
N ALA A 197 5.01 2.88 -0.96
CA ALA A 197 4.88 2.41 0.41
C ALA A 197 4.22 1.02 0.45
N ILE A 198 4.78 0.08 1.21
CA ILE A 198 4.19 -1.24 1.46
C ILE A 198 3.86 -1.31 2.94
N ILE A 199 2.57 -1.39 3.26
CA ILE A 199 2.06 -1.49 4.63
C ILE A 199 1.46 -2.88 4.79
N ASP A 200 2.28 -3.79 5.28
CA ASP A 200 1.95 -5.19 5.48
C ASP A 200 1.68 -5.46 6.96
N ASN A 201 0.55 -4.97 7.43
CA ASN A 201 0.21 -5.08 8.83
C ASN A 201 -1.04 -5.91 9.08
N SER A 202 -1.10 -6.46 10.30
CA SER A 202 -2.34 -7.02 10.81
C SER A 202 -3.47 -6.02 10.70
N CYS A 203 -4.68 -6.49 10.45
CA CYS A 203 -5.85 -5.61 10.42
C CYS A 203 -5.67 -4.39 9.48
N GLY A 204 -5.13 -4.63 8.28
CA GLY A 204 -4.93 -3.60 7.25
C GLY A 204 -6.23 -2.91 6.81
N ILE A 205 -6.26 -2.34 5.61
CA ILE A 205 -7.43 -1.56 5.18
C ILE A 205 -8.67 -2.44 5.03
N THR A 206 -9.84 -1.84 5.29
CA THR A 206 -11.12 -2.53 5.18
C THR A 206 -11.60 -2.47 3.73
N PRO A 207 -12.14 -3.57 3.16
CA PRO A 207 -12.82 -3.52 1.88
C PRO A 207 -13.84 -2.37 1.81
N GLY A 208 -13.71 -1.55 0.77
CA GLY A 208 -14.63 -0.44 0.49
C GLY A 208 -14.38 0.83 1.31
N MET A 209 -13.40 0.82 2.22
CA MET A 209 -13.05 1.97 3.07
C MET A 209 -11.67 2.56 2.77
N TYR A 210 -11.03 2.17 1.66
CA TYR A 210 -9.68 2.63 1.31
C TYR A 210 -9.61 4.15 1.09
N ILE A 211 -10.64 4.80 0.56
CA ILE A 211 -10.64 6.28 0.42
C ILE A 211 -10.52 6.96 1.80
N PRO A 212 -11.47 6.77 2.75
CA PRO A 212 -11.35 7.43 4.05
C PRO A 212 -10.15 6.93 4.88
N GLN A 213 -9.57 5.77 4.56
CA GLN A 213 -8.43 5.21 5.31
C GLN A 213 -7.06 5.57 4.75
N LEU A 214 -6.94 5.87 3.44
CA LEU A 214 -5.66 6.11 2.78
C LEU A 214 -5.54 7.48 2.13
N LEU A 215 -6.63 8.17 1.81
CA LEU A 215 -6.53 9.41 1.02
C LEU A 215 -5.53 10.43 1.61
N LYS A 216 -5.44 10.49 2.94
CA LYS A 216 -4.56 11.44 3.63
C LYS A 216 -3.10 10.98 3.78
N THR A 217 -2.76 9.73 3.50
CA THR A 217 -1.36 9.25 3.53
C THR A 217 -0.59 9.60 2.27
N PHE A 218 -1.29 9.86 1.17
CA PHE A 218 -0.64 10.22 -0.09
C PHE A 218 -0.17 11.68 -0.03
N ALA A 219 1.11 11.90 -0.27
CA ALA A 219 1.71 13.23 -0.39
C ALA A 219 2.91 13.20 -1.36
N GLY A 220 2.74 12.49 -2.48
CA GLY A 220 3.76 12.33 -3.51
C GLY A 220 4.13 10.88 -3.79
N VAL A 221 3.78 9.96 -2.89
CA VAL A 221 3.91 8.53 -3.18
C VAL A 221 3.01 8.16 -4.36
N SER A 222 3.55 7.50 -5.40
CA SER A 222 2.76 7.03 -6.54
C SER A 222 1.67 6.06 -6.07
N SER A 223 2.06 5.11 -5.20
CA SER A 223 1.19 4.01 -4.82
C SER A 223 1.48 3.44 -3.43
N ILE A 224 0.45 2.85 -2.81
CA ILE A 224 0.53 2.13 -1.54
C ILE A 224 0.01 0.71 -1.72
N ALA A 225 0.83 -0.27 -1.34
CA ALA A 225 0.51 -1.70 -1.34
C ALA A 225 0.13 -2.15 0.07
N LEU A 226 -1.02 -2.82 0.23
CA LEU A 226 -1.52 -3.30 1.52
C LEU A 226 -2.20 -4.67 1.41
N ILE A 227 -2.60 -5.21 2.57
CA ILE A 227 -3.52 -6.33 2.70
C ILE A 227 -4.87 -5.85 3.20
N MET A 228 -5.91 -6.52 2.73
CA MET A 228 -7.31 -6.20 2.97
C MET A 228 -8.04 -7.46 3.48
N PRO A 229 -7.94 -7.76 4.79
CA PRO A 229 -8.69 -8.86 5.40
C PRO A 229 -10.19 -8.53 5.43
N THR A 230 -11.04 -9.53 5.17
CA THR A 230 -12.50 -9.33 5.15
C THR A 230 -13.21 -9.95 6.33
N ARG A 231 -12.54 -10.89 7.01
CA ARG A 231 -13.13 -11.63 8.11
C ARG A 231 -13.01 -10.80 9.40
N VAL A 232 -14.11 -10.71 10.15
CA VAL A 232 -14.15 -9.94 11.40
C VAL A 232 -13.25 -10.56 12.46
N GLY A 233 -12.35 -9.76 13.03
CA GLY A 233 -11.32 -10.19 13.97
C GLY A 233 -10.25 -11.07 13.33
N SER A 234 -10.19 -11.15 12.01
CA SER A 234 -9.11 -11.84 11.31
C SER A 234 -7.94 -10.93 11.04
N ASP A 235 -6.78 -11.56 11.07
CA ASP A 235 -5.48 -10.98 10.80
C ASP A 235 -4.99 -11.37 9.39
N THR A 236 -4.00 -10.64 8.90
CA THR A 236 -2.97 -11.22 8.03
C THR A 236 -2.31 -12.42 8.73
N ALA A 237 -1.81 -13.38 7.96
CA ALA A 237 -0.97 -14.40 8.56
C ALA A 237 0.44 -13.85 8.72
N ASP A 238 1.02 -14.11 9.89
CA ASP A 238 2.45 -14.00 10.20
C ASP A 238 3.28 -14.86 9.23
N VAL A 239 3.73 -14.28 8.11
CA VAL A 239 4.42 -15.03 7.05
C VAL A 239 5.76 -14.43 6.71
N ALA A 240 6.80 -15.26 6.75
CA ALA A 240 8.18 -14.83 6.51
C ALA A 240 8.49 -14.49 5.04
N ASN A 241 7.60 -14.84 4.10
CA ASN A 241 7.94 -14.91 2.68
C ASN A 241 6.97 -14.13 1.77
N ARG A 242 6.08 -13.28 2.30
CA ARG A 242 5.22 -12.45 1.44
C ARG A 242 6.06 -11.44 0.65
N GLY A 243 6.98 -10.79 1.34
CA GLY A 243 7.98 -9.89 0.75
C GLY A 243 8.87 -10.59 -0.27
N ARG A 244 9.32 -11.82 0.00
CA ARG A 244 10.05 -12.67 -0.98
C ARG A 244 9.23 -12.85 -2.26
N ALA A 245 7.98 -13.30 -2.12
CA ALA A 245 7.09 -13.59 -3.23
C ALA A 245 6.81 -12.34 -4.09
N PHE A 246 6.73 -11.18 -3.47
CA PHE A 246 6.60 -9.90 -4.18
C PHE A 246 7.88 -9.54 -4.94
N ALA A 247 9.04 -9.58 -4.27
CA ALA A 247 10.33 -9.25 -4.89
C ALA A 247 10.76 -10.23 -5.99
N ASP A 248 10.30 -11.49 -5.95
CA ASP A 248 10.55 -12.47 -7.03
C ASP A 248 9.97 -12.01 -8.37
N ARG A 249 8.94 -11.16 -8.39
CA ARG A 249 8.38 -10.59 -9.62
C ARG A 249 9.34 -9.59 -10.28
N TYR A 250 9.98 -8.74 -9.48
CA TYR A 250 11.04 -7.84 -9.95
C TYR A 250 12.21 -8.63 -10.53
N VAL A 251 12.69 -9.65 -9.81
CA VAL A 251 13.83 -10.45 -10.28
C VAL A 251 13.50 -11.24 -11.54
N ALA A 252 12.26 -11.71 -11.69
CA ALA A 252 11.81 -12.38 -12.90
C ALA A 252 11.72 -11.42 -14.11
N ASN A 253 11.27 -10.18 -13.90
CA ASN A 253 11.20 -9.17 -14.96
C ASN A 253 11.17 -7.74 -14.38
N VAL A 254 12.27 -7.01 -14.53
CA VAL A 254 12.39 -5.61 -14.06
C VAL A 254 11.43 -4.64 -14.75
N ASN A 255 10.92 -4.98 -15.94
CA ASN A 255 9.94 -4.17 -16.66
C ASN A 255 8.49 -4.58 -16.37
N SER A 256 8.27 -5.53 -15.45
CA SER A 256 6.91 -5.87 -15.00
C SER A 256 6.32 -4.74 -14.16
N ALA A 257 5.00 -4.60 -14.21
CA ALA A 257 4.28 -3.60 -13.44
C ALA A 257 4.26 -3.96 -11.94
N VAL A 258 4.44 -2.95 -11.09
CA VAL A 258 4.58 -3.11 -9.63
C VAL A 258 3.25 -3.53 -8.99
N GLY A 259 2.14 -2.87 -9.32
CA GLY A 259 0.83 -3.19 -8.78
C GLY A 259 0.40 -4.65 -9.02
N PRO A 260 0.40 -5.13 -10.29
CA PRO A 260 0.15 -6.54 -10.59
C PRO A 260 1.15 -7.49 -9.93
N SER A 261 2.40 -7.06 -9.72
CA SER A 261 3.39 -7.87 -8.99
C SER A 261 2.98 -8.10 -7.54
N TRP A 262 2.48 -7.07 -6.84
CA TRP A 262 2.00 -7.18 -5.45
C TRP A 262 0.75 -8.06 -5.36
N THR A 263 -0.26 -7.77 -6.18
CA THR A 263 -1.54 -8.48 -6.07
C THR A 263 -1.41 -9.94 -6.50
N SER A 264 -0.60 -10.24 -7.52
CA SER A 264 -0.34 -11.62 -7.93
C SER A 264 0.62 -12.38 -7.00
N ALA A 265 1.35 -11.69 -6.11
CA ALA A 265 2.22 -12.34 -5.13
C ALA A 265 1.43 -13.24 -4.19
N ILE A 266 0.15 -12.94 -3.92
CA ILE A 266 -0.74 -13.74 -3.06
C ILE A 266 -0.70 -15.23 -3.42
N ASN A 267 -0.65 -15.55 -4.73
CA ASN A 267 -0.64 -16.94 -5.22
C ASN A 267 0.64 -17.72 -4.87
N SER A 268 1.69 -17.03 -4.43
CA SER A 268 2.97 -17.62 -4.03
C SER A 268 3.22 -17.54 -2.53
N VAL A 269 2.31 -16.93 -1.76
CA VAL A 269 2.39 -16.86 -0.31
C VAL A 269 1.80 -18.14 0.29
N THR A 270 2.42 -18.64 1.35
CA THR A 270 1.93 -19.78 2.14
C THR A 270 1.43 -19.29 3.51
N GLY A 271 0.72 -20.12 4.27
CA GLY A 271 0.15 -19.74 5.57
C GLY A 271 -1.23 -19.10 5.48
N GLY A 272 -1.78 -18.72 6.62
CA GLY A 272 -3.18 -18.28 6.76
C GLY A 272 -4.14 -19.41 7.07
N SER A 273 -5.42 -19.17 6.82
CA SER A 273 -6.48 -20.16 7.08
C SER A 273 -7.53 -20.18 5.98
N SER A 274 -8.33 -21.25 5.93
CA SER A 274 -9.42 -21.40 4.97
C SER A 274 -10.40 -20.22 4.99
N CYS A 275 -10.87 -19.84 3.81
CA CYS A 275 -11.92 -18.85 3.63
C CYS A 275 -13.29 -19.56 3.56
N ALA A 276 -14.31 -18.97 4.16
CA ALA A 276 -15.67 -19.53 4.14
C ALA A 276 -16.26 -19.63 2.72
N PHE A 277 -15.77 -18.83 1.78
CA PHE A 277 -16.22 -18.80 0.38
C PHE A 277 -15.50 -19.80 -0.54
N GLY A 278 -14.78 -20.76 0.04
CA GLY A 278 -13.78 -21.54 -0.70
C GLY A 278 -12.47 -20.79 -0.88
N GLY A 279 -11.37 -21.52 -1.09
CA GLY A 279 -10.02 -20.93 -1.05
C GLY A 279 -9.58 -20.60 0.39
N GLY A 280 -8.90 -19.47 0.56
CA GLY A 280 -8.22 -19.08 1.78
C GLY A 280 -6.71 -19.31 1.71
N SER A 281 -6.05 -19.27 2.86
CA SER A 281 -4.59 -19.32 2.97
C SER A 281 -3.92 -18.12 2.27
N HIS A 282 -2.73 -18.30 1.70
CA HIS A 282 -2.04 -17.26 0.94
C HIS A 282 -1.68 -16.01 1.75
N GLY A 283 -1.31 -16.22 3.01
CA GLY A 283 -0.87 -15.11 3.88
C GLY A 283 -2.00 -14.30 4.49
N VAL A 284 -3.25 -14.79 4.43
CA VAL A 284 -4.40 -14.14 5.06
C VAL A 284 -5.14 -15.16 5.94
N VAL A 285 -5.48 -14.79 7.17
CA VAL A 285 -6.30 -15.62 8.06
C VAL A 285 -7.77 -15.49 7.65
N GLY A 286 -8.23 -16.42 6.82
CA GLY A 286 -9.61 -16.46 6.34
C GLY A 286 -9.69 -15.87 4.94
N CYS A 287 -10.63 -14.94 4.75
CA CYS A 287 -10.88 -14.31 3.46
C CYS A 287 -10.22 -12.93 3.41
N GLY A 288 -9.63 -12.58 2.28
CA GLY A 288 -9.09 -11.25 2.05
C GLY A 288 -8.41 -11.12 0.70
N ALA A 289 -7.67 -10.02 0.53
CA ALA A 289 -6.96 -9.72 -0.70
C ALA A 289 -5.67 -8.95 -0.46
N HIS A 290 -4.73 -9.08 -1.38
CA HIS A 290 -3.68 -8.08 -1.59
C HIS A 290 -4.26 -6.96 -2.43
N ILE A 291 -4.04 -5.71 -2.04
CA ILE A 291 -4.54 -4.52 -2.73
C ILE A 291 -3.39 -3.54 -2.99
N TYR A 292 -3.43 -2.89 -4.15
CA TYR A 292 -2.52 -1.84 -4.57
C TYR A 292 -3.34 -0.61 -4.94
N VAL A 293 -3.09 0.52 -4.28
CA VAL A 293 -3.85 1.76 -4.44
C VAL A 293 -2.92 2.84 -4.95
N SER A 294 -3.35 3.59 -5.95
CA SER A 294 -2.65 4.78 -6.45
C SER A 294 -3.56 5.99 -6.38
N LEU A 295 -2.98 7.18 -6.22
CA LEU A 295 -3.69 8.45 -6.21
C LEU A 295 -2.94 9.47 -7.05
N GLU A 296 -3.62 10.02 -8.05
CA GLU A 296 -2.97 10.86 -9.06
C GLU A 296 -3.88 12.00 -9.53
N VAL A 297 -3.30 12.94 -10.28
CA VAL A 297 -4.01 14.14 -10.79
C VAL A 297 -5.23 13.83 -11.66
N ASN A 298 -5.26 12.67 -12.33
CA ASN A 298 -6.40 12.22 -13.14
C ASN A 298 -6.44 10.70 -13.30
N GLN A 299 -7.54 10.18 -13.86
CA GLN A 299 -7.77 8.75 -14.04
C GLN A 299 -6.66 8.07 -14.87
N ALA A 300 -6.19 8.69 -15.96
CA ALA A 300 -5.21 8.06 -16.83
C ALA A 300 -3.87 7.84 -16.10
N ARG A 301 -3.42 8.81 -15.31
CA ARG A 301 -2.23 8.70 -14.46
C ARG A 301 -2.42 7.69 -13.33
N ALA A 302 -3.55 7.74 -12.64
CA ALA A 302 -3.84 6.80 -11.55
C ALA A 302 -3.85 5.35 -12.04
N GLU A 303 -4.52 5.06 -13.16
CA GLU A 303 -4.56 3.71 -13.76
C GLU A 303 -3.19 3.28 -14.30
N TRP A 304 -2.39 4.22 -14.83
CA TRP A 304 -1.02 3.95 -15.25
C TRP A 304 -0.15 3.53 -14.06
N ALA A 305 -0.13 4.32 -12.97
CA ALA A 305 0.58 3.99 -11.74
C ALA A 305 0.13 2.63 -11.18
N ASN A 306 -1.18 2.36 -11.22
CA ASN A 306 -1.73 1.14 -10.66
C ASN A 306 -1.39 -0.13 -11.48
N ARG A 307 -1.42 -0.04 -12.82
CA ARG A 307 -1.40 -1.23 -13.71
C ARG A 307 -0.17 -1.36 -14.59
N THR A 308 0.57 -0.27 -14.79
CA THR A 308 1.57 -0.16 -15.86
C THR A 308 2.94 0.28 -15.35
N GLU A 309 3.01 1.14 -14.33
CA GLU A 309 4.26 1.57 -13.73
C GLU A 309 5.12 0.36 -13.36
N SER A 310 6.30 0.30 -13.98
CA SER A 310 7.26 -0.79 -13.80
C SER A 310 8.25 -0.48 -12.69
N TRP A 311 8.94 -1.52 -12.20
CA TRP A 311 10.02 -1.35 -11.22
C TRP A 311 11.11 -0.37 -11.70
N VAL A 312 11.42 -0.37 -12.99
CA VAL A 312 12.38 0.59 -13.56
C VAL A 312 11.85 2.03 -13.48
N GLN A 313 10.55 2.23 -13.74
CA GLN A 313 9.89 3.55 -13.73
C GLN A 313 9.65 4.10 -12.33
N LEU A 314 9.43 3.22 -11.34
CA LEU A 314 9.28 3.56 -9.93
C LEU A 314 10.51 4.25 -9.31
N ARG A 315 11.66 4.24 -10.02
CA ARG A 315 12.92 4.85 -9.58
C ARG A 315 13.12 6.26 -10.10
N ASN A 316 12.13 6.80 -10.80
CA ASN A 316 12.24 8.07 -11.49
C ASN A 316 11.26 9.06 -10.85
N GLU A 317 11.83 10.09 -10.20
CA GLU A 317 11.14 11.24 -9.58
C GLU A 317 10.08 11.88 -10.50
N ALA A 318 10.23 11.76 -11.83
CA ALA A 318 9.25 12.27 -12.79
C ALA A 318 7.91 11.49 -12.79
N ASN A 319 7.84 10.35 -12.10
CA ASN A 319 6.66 9.51 -12.03
C ASN A 319 5.92 9.58 -10.69
N ASP A 320 6.43 10.36 -9.74
CA ASP A 320 5.84 10.58 -8.43
C ASP A 320 4.38 11.06 -8.54
N GLY A 321 3.62 10.84 -7.46
CA GLY A 321 2.24 11.27 -7.37
C GLY A 321 2.13 12.79 -7.38
N ILE A 322 1.50 13.36 -8.41
CA ILE A 322 1.43 14.83 -8.59
C ILE A 322 0.05 15.44 -8.31
N GLY A 323 -0.87 14.69 -7.68
CA GLY A 323 -2.15 15.24 -7.25
C GLY A 323 -3.16 14.22 -6.76
N SER A 324 -4.36 14.71 -6.41
CA SER A 324 -5.42 13.91 -5.78
C SER A 324 -6.74 13.87 -6.56
N GLY A 325 -6.67 13.96 -7.89
CA GLY A 325 -7.86 14.03 -8.75
C GLY A 325 -8.56 12.69 -8.94
N TRP A 326 -7.83 11.57 -8.84
CA TRP A 326 -8.38 10.22 -9.02
C TRP A 326 -7.61 9.17 -8.22
N MET A 327 -8.35 8.29 -7.53
CA MET A 327 -7.80 7.12 -6.85
C MET A 327 -8.12 5.85 -7.66
N SER A 328 -7.11 5.05 -7.98
CA SER A 328 -7.27 3.75 -8.63
C SER A 328 -6.83 2.63 -7.69
N TRP A 329 -7.42 1.44 -7.86
CA TRP A 329 -7.08 0.26 -7.07
C TRP A 329 -7.11 -1.02 -7.92
N LEU A 330 -6.22 -1.94 -7.58
CA LEU A 330 -6.17 -3.31 -8.06
C LEU A 330 -6.09 -4.23 -6.86
N TYR A 331 -6.83 -5.33 -6.88
CA TYR A 331 -6.71 -6.35 -5.83
C TYR A 331 -6.80 -7.75 -6.40
N THR A 332 -6.28 -8.71 -5.64
CA THR A 332 -6.43 -10.14 -5.92
C THR A 332 -6.73 -10.84 -4.61
N CYS A 333 -7.82 -11.60 -4.59
CA CYS A 333 -8.33 -12.26 -3.40
C CYS A 333 -7.71 -13.65 -3.24
N ASN A 334 -7.59 -14.12 -2.00
CA ASN A 334 -7.22 -15.51 -1.72
C ASN A 334 -8.40 -16.49 -1.90
N TYR A 335 -9.49 -16.03 -2.52
CA TYR A 335 -10.72 -16.77 -2.75
C TYR A 335 -11.41 -16.24 -4.02
N ASP A 336 -12.49 -16.89 -4.47
CA ASP A 336 -13.25 -16.42 -5.63
C ASP A 336 -14.12 -15.22 -5.30
N CYS A 337 -13.54 -14.02 -5.33
CA CYS A 337 -14.25 -12.79 -5.07
C CYS A 337 -15.08 -12.26 -6.26
N ASN A 338 -15.05 -12.93 -7.41
CA ASN A 338 -15.96 -12.63 -8.52
C ASN A 338 -17.35 -13.19 -8.22
N ASN A 339 -17.43 -14.45 -7.77
CA ASN A 339 -18.67 -15.09 -7.35
C ASN A 339 -19.07 -14.73 -5.91
N HIS A 340 -18.09 -14.33 -5.08
CA HIS A 340 -18.31 -13.94 -3.70
C HIS A 340 -17.76 -12.53 -3.40
N PRO A 341 -18.37 -11.46 -3.92
CA PRO A 341 -17.89 -10.10 -3.68
C PRO A 341 -17.86 -9.76 -2.18
N PHE A 342 -16.93 -8.87 -1.79
CA PHE A 342 -16.78 -8.42 -0.40
C PHE A 342 -18.09 -7.92 0.20
N PHE A 343 -18.88 -7.22 -0.61
CA PHE A 343 -20.06 -6.53 -0.17
C PHE A 343 -21.32 -7.36 -0.42
N LEU A 344 -22.21 -7.34 0.56
CA LEU A 344 -23.61 -7.67 0.32
C LEU A 344 -24.31 -6.46 -0.33
N PRO A 345 -25.32 -6.70 -1.18
CA PRO A 345 -26.02 -5.65 -1.92
C PRO A 345 -26.66 -4.57 -1.04
#